data_AF-A0A7K2ALD8-F1
#
_entry.id   AF-A0A7K2ALD8-F1
#
_cell.length_a   1.000
_cell.length_b   1.000
_cell.length_c   1.000
_cell.angle_alpha   90.00
_cell.angle_beta   90.00
_cell.angle_gamma   90.00
#
_symmetry.space_group_name_H-M   'P 1'
#
loop_
_entity.id
_entity.type
_entity.pdbx_description
1 polymer ?
#
loop_
_entity_poly.entity_id
_entity_poly.type
_entity_poly.pdbx_seq_one_letter_code
_entity_poly.pdbx_strand_id
1 'polypeptide(L)'
;MANPGRLQRQALTAVERSIEALGRGDPVSARMAIATALDRDQTGIYVGMADAVDLAAGMLEREEPVSDEAWSHLADAVGPGPLQALVEAVRH
;
A
#
# COMPACT_ATOMS: atom_id res chain seq x y z
N MET A 1 4.85 -16.42 -21.99
CA MET A 1 4.52 -14.98 -21.84
C MET A 1 3.55 -14.81 -20.69
N ALA A 2 3.80 -13.88 -19.76
CA ALA A 2 2.85 -13.54 -18.71
C ALA A 2 1.69 -12.72 -19.31
N ASN A 3 0.45 -13.01 -18.89
CA ASN A 3 -0.73 -12.26 -19.32
C ASN A 3 -0.78 -10.91 -18.56
N PRO A 4 -0.79 -9.76 -19.25
CA PRO A 4 -0.80 -8.44 -18.63
C PRO A 4 -1.90 -8.25 -17.57
N GLY A 5 -3.12 -8.69 -17.86
CA GLY A 5 -4.24 -8.60 -16.92
C GLY A 5 -4.10 -9.52 -15.70
N ARG A 6 -3.23 -10.55 -15.76
CA ARG A 6 -2.89 -11.35 -14.58
C ARG A 6 -1.90 -10.61 -13.69
N LEU A 7 -0.88 -9.97 -14.26
CA LEU A 7 0.11 -9.21 -13.50
C LEU A 7 -0.53 -8.01 -12.82
N GLN A 8 -1.39 -7.26 -13.52
CA GLN A 8 -2.08 -6.12 -12.91
C GLN A 8 -2.99 -6.51 -11.73
N ARG A 9 -3.69 -7.65 -11.83
CA ARG A 9 -4.47 -8.17 -10.70
C ARG A 9 -3.60 -8.59 -9.52
N GLN A 10 -2.43 -9.16 -9.78
CA GLN A 10 -1.47 -9.48 -8.73
C GLN A 10 -0.91 -8.21 -8.06
N ALA A 11 -0.66 -7.16 -8.85
CA ALA A 11 -0.26 -5.86 -8.32
C ALA A 11 -1.33 -5.29 -7.39
N LEU A 12 -2.59 -5.27 -7.82
CA LEU A 12 -3.72 -4.83 -7.00
C LEU A 12 -3.81 -5.61 -5.68
N THR A 13 -3.80 -6.94 -5.72
CA THR A 13 -3.85 -7.77 -4.51
C THR A 13 -2.65 -7.52 -3.58
N ALA A 14 -1.48 -7.21 -4.14
CA ALA A 14 -0.31 -6.88 -3.34
C ALA A 14 -0.44 -5.49 -2.69
N VAL A 15 -1.05 -4.51 -3.36
CA VAL A 15 -1.39 -3.20 -2.76
C VAL A 15 -2.38 -3.38 -1.60
N GLU A 16 -3.45 -4.14 -1.80
CA GLU A 16 -4.45 -4.43 -0.74
C GLU A 16 -3.77 -5.02 0.51
N ARG A 17 -2.89 -6.01 0.31
CA ARG A 17 -2.12 -6.63 1.40
C ARG A 17 -1.19 -5.66 2.11
N SER A 18 -0.61 -4.70 1.38
CA SER A 18 0.24 -3.67 1.97
C SER A 18 -0.56 -2.78 2.91
N ILE A 19 -1.71 -2.28 2.45
CA ILE A 19 -2.61 -1.43 3.24
C ILE A 19 -3.10 -2.16 4.49
N GLU A 20 -3.55 -3.40 4.34
CA GLU A 20 -3.98 -4.20 5.50
C GLU A 20 -2.85 -4.49 6.49
N ALA A 21 -1.62 -4.66 6.02
CA ALA A 21 -0.47 -4.89 6.90
C ALA A 21 -0.15 -3.64 7.73
N LEU A 22 -0.20 -2.44 7.14
CA LEU A 22 -0.13 -1.19 7.88
C LEU A 22 -1.26 -1.09 8.92
N GLY A 23 -2.48 -1.46 8.50
CA GLY A 23 -3.66 -1.56 9.38
C GLY A 23 -3.52 -2.56 10.54
N ARG A 24 -2.55 -3.47 10.49
CA ARG A 24 -2.25 -4.43 11.57
C ARG A 24 -0.99 -4.08 12.35
N GLY A 25 -0.33 -2.95 12.04
CA GLY A 25 0.95 -2.59 12.64
C GLY A 25 2.11 -3.49 12.19
N ASP A 26 2.05 -4.06 10.99
CA ASP A 26 3.09 -4.95 10.44
C ASP A 26 3.88 -4.24 9.30
N PRO A 27 4.91 -3.43 9.63
CA PRO A 27 5.65 -2.65 8.66
C PRO A 27 6.47 -3.52 7.69
N VAL A 28 6.93 -4.69 8.14
CA VAL A 28 7.73 -5.61 7.30
C VAL A 28 6.86 -6.20 6.20
N SER A 29 5.69 -6.73 6.55
CA SER A 29 4.77 -7.28 5.56
C SER A 29 4.26 -6.21 4.60
N ALA A 30 4.04 -4.97 5.07
CA ALA A 30 3.63 -3.86 4.23
C ALA A 30 4.67 -3.58 3.12
N ARG A 31 5.94 -3.45 3.49
CA ARG A 31 7.03 -3.20 2.54
C ARG A 31 7.21 -4.34 1.53
N MET A 32 7.15 -5.59 2.00
CA MET A 32 7.24 -6.75 1.10
C MET A 32 6.08 -6.79 0.09
N ALA A 33 4.87 -6.46 0.55
CA ALA A 33 3.69 -6.44 -0.29
C ALA A 33 3.77 -5.31 -1.32
N ILE A 34 4.16 -4.08 -0.94
CA ILE A 34 4.28 -2.99 -1.92
C ILE A 34 5.42 -3.24 -2.93
N ALA A 35 6.55 -3.80 -2.51
CA ALA A 35 7.61 -4.20 -3.45
C ALA A 35 7.11 -5.22 -4.48
N THR A 36 6.29 -6.18 -4.04
CA THR A 36 5.63 -7.14 -4.94
C THR A 36 4.65 -6.44 -5.87
N ALA A 37 3.90 -5.45 -5.39
CA ALA A 37 2.98 -4.69 -6.24
C ALA A 37 3.73 -3.97 -7.36
N LEU A 38 4.84 -3.29 -7.04
CA LEU A 38 5.65 -2.53 -8.00
C LEU A 38 6.32 -3.44 -9.05
N ASP A 39 6.77 -4.64 -8.67
CA ASP A 39 7.30 -5.64 -9.62
C ASP A 39 6.22 -6.09 -10.63
N ARG A 40 4.94 -6.05 -10.24
CA ARG A 40 3.81 -6.55 -11.04
C ARG A 40 3.00 -5.47 -11.72
N ASP A 41 3.16 -4.22 -11.32
CA ASP A 41 2.47 -3.08 -11.89
C ASP A 41 3.05 -2.75 -13.26
N GLN A 42 2.32 -3.13 -14.30
CA GLN A 42 2.75 -2.88 -15.67
C GLN A 42 2.39 -1.47 -16.17
N THR A 43 1.61 -0.75 -15.37
CA THR A 43 1.00 0.53 -15.75
C THR A 43 1.61 1.71 -15.01
N GLY A 44 2.34 1.46 -13.92
CA GLY A 44 2.96 2.48 -13.08
C GLY A 44 1.96 3.28 -12.23
N ILE A 45 0.74 2.76 -12.06
CA ILE A 45 -0.31 3.42 -11.27
C ILE A 45 0.07 3.48 -9.79
N TYR A 46 0.83 2.51 -9.28
CA TYR A 46 1.14 2.39 -7.85
C TYR A 46 2.51 2.95 -7.48
N VAL A 47 3.18 3.69 -8.37
CA VAL A 47 4.54 4.20 -8.10
C VAL A 47 4.61 5.10 -6.86
N GLY A 48 3.58 5.93 -6.63
CA GLY A 48 3.49 6.82 -5.47
C GLY A 48 3.17 6.11 -4.15
N MET A 49 2.76 4.82 -4.20
CA MET A 49 2.45 4.07 -2.98
C MET A 49 3.70 3.61 -2.22
N ALA A 50 4.85 3.50 -2.89
CA ALA A 50 6.09 3.08 -2.24
C ALA A 50 6.48 4.02 -1.09
N ASP A 51 6.57 5.31 -1.41
CA ASP A 51 6.97 6.35 -0.45
C ASP A 51 5.96 6.49 0.69
N ALA A 52 4.66 6.41 0.38
CA ALA A 52 3.59 6.48 1.38
C ALA A 52 3.63 5.28 2.35
N VAL A 53 3.89 4.06 1.82
CA VAL A 53 4.05 2.86 2.64
C VAL A 53 5.32 2.95 3.49
N ASP A 54 6.44 3.41 2.92
CA ASP A 54 7.69 3.54 3.65
C ASP A 54 7.62 4.56 4.79
N LEU A 55 6.90 5.68 4.57
CA LEU A 55 6.60 6.66 5.61
C LEU A 55 5.84 6.02 6.76
N ALA A 56 4.69 5.38 6.47
CA ALA A 56 3.84 4.77 7.50
C ALA A 56 4.54 3.62 8.23
N ALA A 57 5.25 2.76 7.48
CA ALA A 57 6.01 1.65 8.05
C ALA A 57 7.15 2.15 8.95
N GLY A 58 7.81 3.27 8.58
CA GLY A 58 8.85 3.90 9.40
C GLY A 58 8.31 4.46 10.72
N MET A 59 7.04 4.88 10.78
CA MET A 59 6.40 5.25 12.05
C MET A 59 6.19 4.04 12.94
N LEU A 60 5.64 2.96 12.39
CA LEU A 60 5.40 1.71 13.12
C LEU A 60 6.69 1.11 13.69
N GLU A 61 7.81 1.19 12.96
CA GLU A 61 9.13 0.74 13.45
C GLU A 61 9.67 1.56 14.61
N ARG A 62 9.26 2.83 14.73
CA ARG A 62 9.58 3.70 15.88
C ARG A 62 8.60 3.51 17.03
N GLU A 63 7.73 2.49 16.96
CA GLU A 63 6.63 2.26 17.89
C GLU A 63 5.66 3.46 17.99
N GLU A 64 5.57 4.24 16.91
CA GLU A 64 4.63 5.36 16.76
C GLU A 64 3.38 4.90 16.00
N PRO A 65 2.18 5.38 16.37
CA PRO A 65 1.00 5.18 15.53
C PRO A 65 1.20 5.88 14.18
N VAL A 66 0.63 5.32 13.12
CA VAL A 66 0.60 5.97 11.81
C VAL A 66 -0.25 7.24 11.91
N SER A 67 0.32 8.38 11.53
CA SER A 67 -0.37 9.66 11.65
C SER A 67 -1.51 9.80 10.66
N ASP A 68 -2.46 10.69 10.98
CA ASP A 68 -3.53 11.08 10.06
C ASP A 68 -3.00 11.62 8.72
N GLU A 69 -1.87 12.32 8.74
CA GLU A 69 -1.19 12.81 7.54
C GLU A 69 -0.64 11.66 6.69
N ALA A 70 0.01 10.67 7.31
CA ALA A 70 0.51 9.49 6.61
C ALA A 70 -0.63 8.65 6.01
N TRP A 71 -1.75 8.50 6.73
CA TRP A 71 -2.96 7.87 6.20
C TRP A 71 -3.56 8.64 5.03
N SER A 72 -3.57 9.98 5.09
CA SER A 72 -4.04 10.82 3.99
C SER A 72 -3.14 10.68 2.76
N HIS A 73 -1.83 10.62 2.95
CA HIS A 73 -0.88 10.34 1.86
C HIS A 73 -1.11 8.98 1.20
N LEU A 74 -1.41 7.93 1.98
CA LEU A 74 -1.79 6.62 1.44
C LEU A 74 -3.08 6.69 0.61
N ALA A 75 -4.10 7.39 1.12
CA ALA A 75 -5.38 7.57 0.43
C ALA A 75 -5.21 8.34 -0.90
N ASP A 76 -4.37 9.38 -0.91
CA ASP A 76 -4.05 10.15 -2.12
C ASP A 76 -3.28 9.31 -3.14
N ALA A 77 -2.32 8.48 -2.67
CA ALA A 77 -1.49 7.65 -3.54
C ALA A 77 -2.27 6.54 -4.25
N VAL A 78 -3.32 5.99 -3.63
CA VAL A 78 -4.21 5.01 -4.30
C VAL A 78 -5.29 5.64 -5.18
N GLY A 79 -5.57 6.94 -4.97
CA GLY A 79 -6.63 7.66 -5.64
C GLY A 79 -8.04 7.17 -5.25
N PRO A 80 -9.10 7.83 -5.76
CA PRO A 80 -10.47 7.52 -5.39
C PRO A 80 -10.87 6.11 -5.84
N GLY A 81 -11.51 5.34 -4.94
CA GLY A 81 -12.04 4.02 -5.26
C GLY A 81 -11.94 3.00 -4.13
N PRO A 82 -12.00 1.69 -4.46
CA PRO A 82 -11.99 0.63 -3.46
C PRO A 82 -10.76 0.62 -2.56
N LEU A 83 -9.58 0.98 -3.09
CA LEU A 83 -8.36 1.05 -2.31
C LEU A 83 -8.38 2.21 -1.31
N GLN A 84 -8.91 3.37 -1.68
CA GLN A 84 -9.12 4.47 -0.73
C GLN A 84 -10.08 4.06 0.38
N ALA A 85 -11.19 3.39 0.04
CA ALA A 85 -12.12 2.88 1.04
C ALA A 85 -11.45 1.86 1.98
N LEU A 86 -10.54 1.03 1.46
CA LEU A 86 -9.74 0.11 2.27
C LEU A 86 -8.79 0.87 3.22
N VAL A 87 -8.10 1.90 2.74
CA VAL A 87 -7.24 2.76 3.58
C VAL A 87 -8.04 3.32 4.76
N GLU A 88 -9.21 3.91 4.50
CA GLU A 88 -10.06 4.47 5.55
C GLU A 88 -10.62 3.39 6.50
N ALA A 89 -10.89 2.18 5.99
CA ALA A 89 -11.42 1.09 6.81
C ALA A 89 -10.39 0.52 7.80
N VAL A 90 -9.09 0.58 7.48
CA VAL A 90 -8.03 0.04 8.32
C VAL A 90 -7.30 1.11 9.15
N ARG A 91 -7.59 2.39 8.90
CA ARG A 91 -7.07 3.52 9.65
C ARG A 91 -7.53 3.45 11.11
N HIS A 92 -6.58 3.53 12.03
CA HIS A 92 -6.79 3.51 13.48
C HIS A 92 -5.75 4.36 14.20
#